data_AF-A0A150MIL2-F1
#
_entry.id   AF-A0A150MIL2-F1
#
_cell.length_a   1.000
_cell.length_b   1.000
_cell.length_c   1.000
_cell.angle_alpha   90.00
_cell.angle_beta   90.00
_cell.angle_gamma   90.00
#
_symmetry.space_group_name_H-M   'P 1'
#
loop_
_entity.id
_entity.type
_entity.pdbx_description
1 polymer ?
#
loop_
_entity_poly.entity_id
_entity_poly.type
_entity_poly.pdbx_seq_one_letter_code
_entity_poly.pdbx_strand_id
1 'polypeptide(L)' 'MTVDREARRGYKLLPEHVNRLDKSLKRHIIVDHMDAKSKRVLADFLKGHDIGMWNRSSDELKKGLEGEL' A
#
# COMPACT_ATOMS: atom_id res chain seq x y z
N MET A 1 28.49 -3.37 0.02
CA MET A 1 27.72 -3.50 1.27
C MET A 1 28.73 -3.66 2.41
N THR A 2 28.99 -2.58 3.14
CA THR A 2 30.01 -2.56 4.20
C THR A 2 29.28 -2.81 5.52
N VAL A 3 29.48 -4.00 6.09
CA VAL A 3 28.83 -4.40 7.33
C VAL A 3 29.75 -4.00 8.47
N ASP A 4 29.33 -3.03 9.28
CA ASP A 4 30.04 -2.70 10.50
C ASP A 4 29.81 -3.83 11.53
N ARG A 5 30.88 -4.57 11.82
CA ARG A 5 30.82 -5.80 12.62
C ARG A 5 30.77 -5.52 14.12
N GLU A 6 31.19 -4.34 14.59
CA GLU A 6 31.23 -4.00 16.02
C GLU A 6 29.82 -3.73 16.57
N ALA A 7 28.96 -3.07 15.80
CA ALA A 7 27.60 -2.75 16.23
C ALA A 7 26.57 -3.86 15.95
N ARG A 8 26.95 -4.96 15.25
CA ARG A 8 26.04 -6.03 14.77
C ARG A 8 24.78 -5.52 14.03
N ARG A 9 24.78 -4.28 13.55
CA ARG A 9 23.67 -3.70 12.80
C ARG A 9 23.95 -3.84 11.31
N GLY A 10 23.46 -4.93 10.73
CA GLY A 10 23.23 -4.95 9.30
C GLY A 10 22.18 -3.88 8.99
N TYR A 11 22.60 -2.72 8.47
CA TYR A 11 21.70 -1.76 7.84
C TYR A 11 21.18 -2.37 6.53
N LYS A 12 20.36 -3.40 6.66
CA LYS A 12 19.50 -3.82 5.59
C LYS A 12 18.48 -2.68 5.47
N LEU A 13 18.38 -2.09 4.29
CA LEU A 13 17.47 -0.96 3.96
C LEU A 13 15.98 -1.41 4.04
N LEU A 14 15.56 -1.91 5.20
CA LEU A 14 14.20 -2.22 5.57
C LEU A 14 13.43 -1.07 6.26
N PRO A 15 14.01 0.08 6.70
CA PRO A 15 13.22 1.13 7.34
C PRO A 15 12.00 1.55 6.50
N GLU A 16 12.20 1.73 5.19
CA GLU A 16 11.15 2.03 4.22
C GLU A 16 10.02 0.97 4.22
N HIS A 17 10.38 -0.31 4.19
CA HIS A 17 9.42 -1.41 4.13
C HIS A 17 8.67 -1.61 5.45
N VAL A 18 9.37 -1.48 6.59
CA VAL A 18 8.77 -1.57 7.93
C VAL A 18 7.81 -0.40 8.16
N ASN A 19 8.16 0.81 7.72
CA ASN A 19 7.28 1.97 7.80
C ASN A 19 6.02 1.81 6.95
N ARG A 20 6.12 1.21 5.75
CA ARG A 20 4.96 0.91 4.90
C ARG A 20 4.08 -0.17 5.54
N LEU A 21 4.68 -1.20 6.13
CA LEU A 21 3.95 -2.24 6.86
C LEU A 21 3.20 -1.68 8.07
N ASP A 22 3.85 -0.84 8.88
CA ASP A 22 3.22 -0.18 10.03
C ASP A 22 2.03 0.69 9.62
N LYS A 23 2.16 1.44 8.52
CA LYS A 23 1.05 2.22 7.96
C LYS A 23 -0.11 1.33 7.52
N SER A 24 0.15 0.23 6.81
CA SER A 24 -0.90 -0.72 6.43
C SER A 24 -1.60 -1.35 7.63
N LEU A 25 -0.86 -1.68 8.69
CA LEU A 25 -1.43 -2.21 9.94
C LEU A 25 -2.33 -1.19 10.66
N LYS A 26 -1.98 0.10 10.57
CA LYS A 26 -2.81 1.22 11.07
C LYS A 26 -4.00 1.56 10.17
N ARG A 27 -4.30 0.72 9.18
CA ARG A 27 -5.38 0.92 8.19
C ARG A 27 -5.18 2.13 7.27
N HIS A 28 -3.95 2.66 7.15
CA HIS A 28 -3.65 3.65 6.13
C HIS A 28 -3.52 2.97 4.78
N ILE A 29 -4.25 3.50 3.80
CA ILE A 29 -4.33 2.99 2.45
C ILE A 29 -3.47 3.90 1.57
N ILE A 30 -2.28 3.43 1.21
CA ILE A 30 -1.34 4.20 0.39
C ILE A 30 -1.47 3.71 -1.05
N VAL A 31 -2.15 4.49 -1.88
CA VAL A 31 -2.33 4.21 -3.32
C VAL A 31 -1.66 5.26 -4.22
N ASP A 32 -1.03 6.28 -3.62
CA ASP A 32 -0.33 7.38 -4.33
C ASP A 32 0.88 6.92 -5.15
N HIS A 33 1.46 5.76 -4.85
CA HIS A 33 2.59 5.21 -5.59
C HIS A 33 2.19 4.31 -6.78
N MET A 34 0.89 4.10 -7.02
CA MET A 34 0.42 3.31 -8.16
C MET A 34 0.05 4.18 -9.35
N ASP A 35 0.39 3.72 -10.55
CA ASP A 35 -0.08 4.31 -11.80
C ASP A 35 -1.61 4.28 -11.91
N ALA A 36 -2.20 5.28 -12.57
CA ALA A 36 -3.65 5.39 -12.75
C ALA A 36 -4.29 4.14 -13.38
N LYS A 37 -3.59 3.49 -14.33
CA LYS A 37 -4.04 2.24 -14.94
C LYS A 37 -4.12 1.10 -13.92
N SER A 38 -3.12 0.98 -13.05
CA SER A 38 -3.03 -0.04 -12.02
C SER A 38 -4.11 0.16 -10.95
N LYS A 39 -4.38 1.41 -10.55
CA LYS A 39 -5.49 1.76 -9.64
C LYS A 39 -6.84 1.28 -10.18
N ARG A 40 -7.10 1.51 -11.47
CA ARG A 40 -8.35 1.12 -12.13
C ARG A 40 -8.52 -0.40 -12.22
N VAL A 41 -7.45 -1.12 -12.59
CA VAL A 41 -7.46 -2.60 -12.60
C VAL A 41 -7.71 -3.16 -11.20
N LEU A 42 -7.12 -2.57 -10.16
CA LEU A 42 -7.33 -3.00 -8.78
C LEU A 42 -8.76 -2.72 -8.31
N ALA A 43 -9.34 -1.59 -8.70
CA ALA A 43 -10.74 -1.27 -8.41
C ALA A 43 -11.70 -2.28 -9.07
N ASP A 44 -11.49 -2.59 -10.36
CA ASP A 44 -12.28 -3.60 -11.08
C ASP A 44 -12.10 -4.99 -10.47
N PHE A 45 -10.87 -5.34 -10.07
CA PHE A 45 -10.59 -6.61 -9.38
C PHE A 45 -11.34 -6.70 -8.04
N LEU A 46 -11.30 -5.66 -7.22
CA LEU A 46 -11.99 -5.62 -5.93
C LEU A 46 -13.52 -5.71 -6.09
N LYS A 47 -14.07 -5.00 -7.08
CA LYS A 47 -15.50 -5.07 -7.44
C LYS A 47 -15.87 -6.47 -7.94
N GLY A 48 -15.02 -7.10 -8.76
CA GLY A 48 -15.24 -8.46 -9.28
C GLY A 48 -15.09 -9.56 -8.24
N HIS A 49 -14.24 -9.35 -7.23
CA HIS A 49 -14.01 -10.32 -6.16
C HIS A 49 -15.17 -10.34 -5.15
N ASP A 50 -15.60 -9.18 -4.64
CA ASP A 50 -16.77 -9.09 -3.75
C ASP A 50 -17.33 -7.66 -3.71
N ILE A 51 -18.49 -7.47 -4.35
CA ILE A 51 -19.22 -6.18 -4.39
C ILE A 51 -19.66 -5.73 -2.99
N GLY A 52 -20.02 -6.67 -2.12
CA GLY A 52 -20.42 -6.37 -0.75
C GLY A 52 -19.24 -5.82 0.06
N MET A 53 -18.04 -6.36 -0.17
CA MET A 53 -16.80 -5.88 0.44
C MET A 53 -16.41 -4.50 -0.11
N TRP A 54 -16.53 -4.28 -1.43
CA TRP A 54 -16.32 -2.96 -2.03
C TRP A 54 -17.26 -1.90 -1.45
N ASN A 55 -18.55 -2.22 -1.30
CA ASN A 55 -19.52 -1.27 -0.73
C ASN A 55 -19.19 -0.91 0.72
N ARG A 56 -18.75 -1.89 1.53
CA ARG A 56 -18.32 -1.69 2.94
C ARG A 56 -16.93 -1.06 3.08
N SER A 57 -16.15 -0.98 2.00
CA SER A 57 -14.81 -0.40 2.04
C SER A 57 -14.87 1.12 2.25
N SER A 58 -13.84 1.65 2.92
CA SER A 58 -13.74 3.06 3.27
C SER A 58 -13.71 3.97 2.04
N ASP A 59 -14.28 5.17 2.17
CA ASP A 59 -14.24 6.21 1.14
C ASP A 59 -12.83 6.58 0.71
N GLU A 60 -11.85 6.49 1.61
CA GLU A 60 -10.43 6.73 1.32
C GLU A 60 -9.87 5.74 0.28
N LEU A 61 -10.24 4.44 0.37
CA LEU A 61 -9.88 3.44 -0.65
C LEU A 61 -10.52 3.79 -2.00
N LYS A 62 -11.82 4.09 -2.00
CA LYS A 62 -12.58 4.36 -3.23
C LYS A 62 -12.04 5.59 -3.93
N LYS A 63 -11.85 6.69 -3.19
CA LYS A 63 -11.26 7.94 -3.70
C LYS A 63 -9.82 7.75 -4.15
N GLY A 64 -9.02 6.96 -3.45
CA GLY A 64 -7.63 6.72 -3.85
C GLY A 64 -7.49 5.85 -5.11
N LEU A 65 -8.49 5.00 -5.39
CA LEU A 65 -8.53 4.16 -6.59
C LEU A 65 -9.20 4.84 -7.79
N GLU A 66 -10.19 5.70 -7.55
CA GLU A 66 -10.89 6.51 -8.58
C GLU A 66 -10.22 7.88 -8.81
N GLY A 67 -9.31 8.28 -7.91
CA GLY A 67 -8.57 9.54 -7.93
C GLY A 67 -7.37 9.51 -8.88
N GLU A 68 -7.63 9.90 -10.12
CA GLU A 68 -7.14 11.10 -10.81
C GLU A 68 -7.50 10.93 -12.30
N LEU A 69 -8.36 11.83 -12.77
CA LEU A 69 -8.74 12.01 -14.18
C LEU A 69 -8.03 13.26 -14.70
#